data_AF-A0A0F9LT25-F1
#
_entry.id   AF-A0A0F9LT25-F1
#
_cell.length_a   1.000
_cell.length_b   1.000
_cell.length_c   1.000
_cell.angle_alpha   90.00
_cell.angle_beta   90.00
_cell.angle_gamma   90.00
#
_symmetry.space_group_name_H-M   'P 1'
#
loop_
_entity.id
_entity.type
_entity.pdbx_description
1 polymer ?
#
loop_
_entity_poly.entity_id
_entity_poly.type
_entity_poly.pdbx_seq_one_letter_code
_entity_poly.pdbx_strand_id
1 'polypeptide(L)'
;MRWKDIPGYEGLYQISDKGDMRSLHEDQVVAIRDEYAQGTITAARLAKKYGIAETTITPILRHDSWCHVGGTDYTTALRKNQVMSSAKLTKQQVRKIRKLHEQEGWTAAELATEFKVSRANMYHIVNYRTWRIADVESMKNDDQ
;
A
#
# COMPACT_ATOMS: atom_id res chain seq x y z
N MET A 1 -25.93 -5.45 5.20
CA MET A 1 -25.08 -6.53 4.64
C MET A 1 -24.53 -7.31 5.80
N ARG A 2 -25.10 -8.49 6.05
CA ARG A 2 -24.68 -9.43 7.09
C ARG A 2 -24.05 -10.63 6.41
N TRP A 3 -22.83 -10.98 6.84
CA TRP A 3 -22.14 -12.18 6.40
C TRP A 3 -22.32 -13.27 7.45
N LYS A 4 -22.57 -14.50 7.01
CA LYS A 4 -22.66 -15.68 7.88
C LYS A 4 -21.75 -16.78 7.34
N ASP A 5 -21.09 -17.47 8.26
CA ASP A 5 -20.37 -18.70 7.96
C ASP A 5 -21.34 -19.79 7.50
N ILE A 6 -20.87 -20.60 6.55
CA ILE A 6 -21.60 -21.77 6.09
C ILE A 6 -21.35 -22.91 7.10
N PRO A 7 -22.41 -23.49 7.70
CA PRO A 7 -22.26 -24.58 8.66
C PRO A 7 -21.48 -25.76 8.08
N GLY A 8 -20.47 -26.26 8.80
CA GLY A 8 -19.55 -27.31 8.34
C GLY A 8 -18.38 -26.83 7.48
N TYR A 9 -18.32 -25.53 7.20
CA TYR A 9 -17.22 -24.85 6.50
C TYR A 9 -16.85 -23.53 7.19
N GLU A 10 -17.01 -23.48 8.51
CA GLU A 10 -16.71 -22.31 9.32
C GLU A 10 -15.25 -21.89 9.11
N GLY A 11 -15.04 -20.61 8.77
CA GLY A 11 -13.71 -20.08 8.43
C GLY A 11 -13.22 -20.37 7.01
N LEU A 12 -13.95 -21.14 6.20
CA LEU A 12 -13.63 -21.41 4.79
C LEU A 12 -14.53 -20.64 3.82
N TYR A 13 -15.83 -20.56 4.12
CA TYR A 13 -16.80 -19.86 3.28
C TYR A 13 -17.79 -19.04 4.09
N GLN A 14 -18.03 -17.81 3.65
CA GLN A 14 -19.11 -16.98 4.16
C GLN A 14 -20.02 -16.50 3.04
N ILE A 15 -21.31 -16.44 3.32
CA ILE A 15 -22.35 -15.98 2.39
C ILE A 15 -23.00 -14.70 2.91
N SER A 16 -23.23 -13.74 2.01
CA SER A 16 -23.97 -12.52 2.31
C SER A 16 -25.48 -12.81 2.30
N ASP A 17 -26.23 -11.94 2.97
CA ASP A 17 -27.69 -11.85 2.84
C ASP A 17 -28.18 -11.60 1.39
N LYS A 18 -27.27 -11.26 0.47
CA LYS A 18 -27.53 -11.05 -0.96
C LYS A 18 -27.07 -12.20 -1.87
N GLY A 19 -26.53 -13.28 -1.30
CA GLY A 19 -26.08 -14.46 -2.05
C GLY A 19 -24.64 -14.37 -2.59
N ASP A 20 -23.88 -13.37 -2.18
CA ASP A 20 -22.44 -13.29 -2.51
C ASP A 20 -21.66 -14.25 -1.62
N MET A 21 -20.72 -15.01 -2.17
CA MET A 21 -19.87 -15.94 -1.43
C MET A 21 -18.43 -15.43 -1.37
N ARG A 22 -17.84 -15.34 -0.17
CA ARG A 22 -16.40 -15.09 0.01
C ARG A 22 -15.72 -16.37 0.51
N SER A 23 -14.70 -16.81 -0.22
CA SER A 23 -14.01 -18.11 -0.04
C SER A 23 -12.59 -18.00 0.53
N LEU A 24 -12.16 -16.80 0.92
CA LEU A 24 -10.79 -16.50 1.35
C LEU A 24 -10.84 -15.81 2.73
N HIS A 25 -10.12 -16.36 3.70
CA HIS A 25 -9.96 -15.76 5.03
C HIS A 25 -8.61 -15.05 5.17
N GLU A 26 -8.52 -14.11 6.12
CA GLU A 26 -7.32 -13.32 6.37
C GLU A 26 -6.13 -14.22 6.76
N ASP A 27 -6.36 -15.22 7.61
CA ASP A 27 -5.33 -16.18 8.02
C ASP A 27 -4.73 -16.97 6.84
N GLN A 28 -5.56 -17.30 5.84
CA GLN A 28 -5.07 -17.99 4.64
C GLN A 28 -4.22 -17.05 3.77
N VAL A 29 -4.55 -15.76 3.72
CA VAL A 29 -3.75 -14.77 3.01
C VAL A 29 -2.38 -14.61 3.66
N VAL A 30 -2.31 -14.60 5.00
CA VAL A 30 -1.04 -14.59 5.74
C VAL A 30 -0.24 -15.86 5.43
N ALA A 31 -0.86 -17.03 5.55
CA ALA A 31 -0.19 -18.31 5.29
C ALA A 31 0.34 -18.44 3.85
N ILE A 32 -0.43 -17.99 2.84
CA ILE A 32 0.00 -17.96 1.44
C ILE A 32 1.26 -17.09 1.25
N ARG A 33 1.32 -15.94 1.94
CA ARG A 33 2.46 -15.02 1.85
C ARG A 33 3.69 -15.57 2.54
N ASP A 34 3.52 -16.12 3.74
CA ASP A 34 4.63 -16.68 4.52
C ASP A 34 5.24 -17.91 3.82
N GLU A 35 4.41 -18.77 3.23
CA GLU A 35 4.87 -19.91 2.44
C GLU A 35 5.58 -19.49 1.14
N TYR A 36 5.13 -18.42 0.50
CA TYR A 36 5.79 -17.87 -0.68
C TYR A 36 7.12 -17.20 -0.32
N ALA A 37 7.18 -16.48 0.82
CA ALA A 37 8.38 -15.83 1.32
C ALA A 37 9.50 -16.84 1.66
N GLN A 38 9.14 -18.06 2.06
CA GLN A 38 10.08 -19.17 2.26
C GLN A 38 10.72 -19.69 0.94
N GLY A 39 10.31 -19.17 -0.23
CA GLY A 39 10.94 -19.41 -1.53
C GLY A 39 10.85 -20.85 -2.07
N THR A 40 10.19 -21.74 -1.35
CA THR A 40 10.18 -23.19 -1.64
C THR A 40 9.04 -23.58 -2.59
N ILE A 41 8.05 -22.72 -2.79
CA ILE A 41 6.80 -23.05 -3.47
C ILE A 41 6.43 -21.97 -4.51
N THR A 42 6.09 -22.41 -5.72
CA THR A 42 5.61 -21.52 -6.80
C THR A 42 4.13 -21.14 -6.60
N ALA A 43 3.72 -19.99 -7.16
CA ALA A 43 2.32 -19.53 -7.09
C ALA A 43 1.30 -20.57 -7.61
N ALA A 44 1.64 -21.30 -8.67
CA ALA A 44 0.80 -22.40 -9.19
C ALA A 44 0.64 -23.56 -8.20
N ARG A 45 1.68 -23.86 -7.40
CA ARG A 45 1.63 -24.93 -6.40
C ARG A 45 0.89 -24.48 -5.14
N LEU A 46 0.98 -23.21 -4.77
CA LEU A 46 0.12 -22.59 -3.75
C LEU A 46 -1.36 -22.62 -4.19
N ALA A 47 -1.64 -22.28 -5.46
CA ALA A 47 -2.99 -22.32 -6.03
C ALA A 47 -3.63 -23.70 -5.87
N LYS A 48 -2.89 -24.75 -6.22
CA LYS A 48 -3.32 -26.12 -6.03
C LYS A 48 -3.48 -26.52 -4.56
N LYS A 49 -2.59 -26.04 -3.68
CA LYS A 49 -2.62 -26.36 -2.23
C LYS A 49 -3.84 -25.76 -1.54
N TYR A 50 -4.19 -24.52 -1.88
CA TYR A 50 -5.29 -23.79 -1.26
C TYR A 50 -6.63 -23.93 -2.02
N GLY A 51 -6.64 -24.60 -3.18
CA GLY A 51 -7.85 -24.77 -3.99
C GLY A 51 -8.31 -23.47 -4.67
N ILE A 52 -7.39 -22.54 -4.90
CA ILE A 52 -7.68 -21.19 -5.39
C ILE A 52 -7.09 -21.06 -6.81
N ALA A 53 -7.78 -20.34 -7.69
CA ALA A 53 -7.22 -20.00 -8.99
C ALA A 53 -5.92 -19.20 -8.84
N GLU A 54 -4.90 -19.53 -9.64
CA GLU A 54 -3.61 -18.84 -9.65
C GLU A 54 -3.75 -17.32 -9.92
N THR A 55 -4.75 -16.95 -10.70
CA THR A 55 -5.14 -15.56 -10.98
C THR A 55 -5.59 -14.78 -9.74
N THR A 56 -6.03 -15.47 -8.69
CA THR A 56 -6.42 -14.87 -7.40
C THR A 56 -5.24 -14.79 -6.44
N ILE A 57 -4.33 -15.77 -6.49
CA ILE A 57 -3.10 -15.77 -5.68
C ILE A 57 -2.13 -14.68 -6.12
N THR A 58 -2.00 -14.43 -7.42
CA THR A 58 -1.05 -13.42 -7.93
C THR A 58 -1.32 -12.02 -7.36
N PRO A 59 -2.55 -11.48 -7.35
CA PRO A 59 -2.90 -10.24 -6.66
C PRO A 59 -2.69 -10.27 -5.14
N ILE A 60 -2.90 -11.43 -4.49
CA ILE A 60 -2.67 -11.61 -3.05
C ILE A 60 -1.18 -11.49 -2.72
N LEU A 61 -0.34 -12.16 -3.52
CA LEU A 61 1.13 -12.12 -3.43
C LEU A 61 1.71 -10.76 -3.84
N ARG A 62 1.01 -9.97 -4.64
CA ARG A 62 1.42 -8.59 -5.01
C ARG A 62 0.86 -7.52 -4.07
N HIS A 63 0.00 -7.90 -3.12
CA HIS A 63 -0.82 -6.98 -2.29
C HIS A 63 -1.76 -6.07 -3.09
N ASP A 64 -2.09 -6.42 -4.33
CA ASP A 64 -3.11 -5.70 -5.11
C ASP A 64 -4.51 -5.99 -4.52
N SER A 65 -4.69 -7.19 -3.98
CA SER A 65 -5.85 -7.58 -3.17
C SER A 65 -5.41 -7.88 -1.73
N TRP A 66 -6.35 -7.76 -0.79
CA TRP A 66 -6.12 -8.05 0.64
C TRP A 66 -4.95 -7.26 1.26
N CYS A 67 -4.85 -5.97 0.92
CA CYS A 67 -3.79 -5.07 1.42
C CYS A 67 -3.93 -4.68 2.91
N HIS A 68 -5.11 -4.88 3.50
CA HIS A 68 -5.38 -4.64 4.93
C HIS A 68 -4.97 -5.81 5.82
N VAL A 69 -4.76 -7.01 5.24
CA VAL A 69 -4.28 -8.19 5.96
C VAL A 69 -2.76 -8.16 6.00
N GLY A 70 -2.16 -8.40 7.16
CA GLY A 70 -0.70 -8.48 7.37
C GLY A 70 -0.03 -9.71 6.71
N GLY A 71 1.28 -9.88 6.93
CA GLY A 71 2.11 -10.96 6.39
C GLY A 71 3.57 -10.51 6.22
N THR A 72 4.54 -11.36 6.53
CA THR A 72 5.91 -10.90 6.84
C THR A 72 6.71 -10.50 5.59
N ASP A 73 7.06 -9.22 5.54
CA ASP A 73 8.20 -8.65 4.79
C ASP A 73 8.18 -8.60 3.25
N TYR A 74 7.24 -7.88 2.63
CA TYR A 74 7.48 -7.44 1.25
C TYR A 74 7.00 -6.04 0.81
N THR A 75 6.37 -5.22 1.67
CA THR A 75 5.97 -3.85 1.28
C THR A 75 6.44 -2.69 2.15
N THR A 76 7.08 -2.93 3.30
CA THR A 76 7.68 -1.81 4.05
C THR A 76 8.77 -1.09 3.22
N ALA A 77 9.45 -1.80 2.31
CA ALA A 77 10.46 -1.22 1.42
C ALA A 77 9.90 -0.58 0.12
N LEU A 78 8.77 -1.07 -0.42
CA LEU A 78 8.24 -0.60 -1.72
C LEU A 78 7.02 0.34 -1.61
N ARG A 79 6.22 0.29 -0.53
CA ARG A 79 5.05 1.17 -0.35
C ARG A 79 5.28 2.41 0.51
N LYS A 80 6.32 2.46 1.37
CA LYS A 80 6.67 3.72 2.06
C LYS A 80 7.07 4.83 1.07
N ASN A 81 7.45 4.46 -0.16
CA ASN A 81 7.93 5.36 -1.20
C ASN A 81 7.14 5.34 -2.53
N GLN A 82 6.07 4.55 -2.66
CA GLN A 82 5.22 4.62 -3.85
C GLN A 82 4.26 5.81 -3.76
N VAL A 83 4.67 6.88 -4.43
CA VAL A 83 3.78 7.72 -5.24
C VAL A 83 2.53 6.98 -5.69
N MET A 84 1.37 7.63 -5.60
CA MET A 84 0.27 7.32 -6.52
C MET A 84 0.90 7.24 -7.92
N SER A 85 0.77 6.14 -8.63
CA SER A 85 1.61 5.79 -9.80
C SER A 85 1.68 6.84 -10.93
N SER A 86 0.84 7.88 -10.88
CA SER A 86 0.81 9.04 -11.79
C SER A 86 1.41 10.33 -11.22
N ALA A 87 1.83 10.36 -9.95
CA ALA A 87 2.36 11.55 -9.30
C ALA A 87 3.83 11.78 -9.70
N LYS A 88 4.12 12.97 -10.22
CA LYS A 88 5.48 13.38 -10.62
C LYS A 88 6.47 13.54 -9.46
N LEU A 89 5.99 13.52 -8.21
CA LEU A 89 6.79 13.80 -7.01
C LEU A 89 6.56 12.74 -5.93
N THR A 90 7.63 12.23 -5.35
CA THR A 90 7.60 11.30 -4.21
C THR A 90 7.45 12.02 -2.88
N LYS A 91 6.97 11.30 -1.85
CA LYS A 91 6.88 11.81 -0.46
C LYS A 91 8.23 12.37 0.02
N GLN A 92 9.32 11.67 -0.28
CA GLN A 92 10.67 12.10 0.07
C GLN A 92 11.07 13.40 -0.65
N GLN A 93 10.76 13.51 -1.95
CA GLN A 93 11.00 14.74 -2.71
C GLN A 93 10.22 15.93 -2.14
N VAL A 94 8.96 15.73 -1.75
CA VAL A 94 8.14 16.77 -1.11
C VAL A 94 8.74 17.25 0.22
N ARG A 95 9.22 16.33 1.05
CA ARG A 95 9.93 16.69 2.30
C ARG A 95 11.21 17.47 2.02
N LYS A 96 12.00 17.05 1.02
CA LYS A 96 13.21 17.76 0.60
C LYS A 96 12.90 19.18 0.13
N ILE A 97 11.86 19.35 -0.68
CA ILE A 97 11.39 20.66 -1.17
C ILE A 97 11.09 21.61 0.01
N ARG A 98 10.35 21.13 1.02
CA ARG A 98 9.99 21.94 2.19
C ARG A 98 11.21 22.32 3.03
N LYS A 99 12.11 21.36 3.25
CA LYS A 99 13.37 21.58 3.98
C LYS A 99 14.27 22.59 3.29
N LEU A 100 14.40 22.52 1.96
CA LEU A 100 15.20 23.47 1.17
C LEU A 100 14.61 24.89 1.21
N HIS A 101 13.28 25.01 1.14
CA HIS A 101 12.61 26.30 1.27
C HIS A 101 12.82 26.92 2.67
N GLU A 102 12.75 26.12 3.73
CA GLU A 102 12.88 26.59 5.11
C GLU A 102 14.33 26.91 5.51
N GLN A 103 15.30 26.07 5.11
CA GLN A 103 16.69 26.21 5.53
C GLN A 103 17.53 27.09 4.61
N GLU A 104 17.29 27.02 3.30
CA GLU A 104 18.12 27.68 2.29
C GLU A 104 17.40 28.85 1.60
N GLY A 105 16.14 29.13 1.95
CA GLY A 105 15.40 30.29 1.44
C GLY A 105 15.06 30.20 -0.06
N TRP A 106 15.11 29.00 -0.65
CA TRP A 106 14.81 28.80 -2.06
C TRP A 106 13.40 29.25 -2.40
N THR A 107 13.25 29.98 -3.50
CA THR A 107 11.93 30.40 -3.94
C THR A 107 11.17 29.23 -4.58
N ALA A 108 9.84 29.26 -4.49
CA ALA A 108 8.99 28.27 -5.17
C ALA A 108 9.19 28.24 -6.70
N ALA A 109 9.75 29.30 -7.30
CA ALA A 109 10.06 29.36 -8.73
C ALA A 109 11.33 28.58 -9.09
N GLU A 110 12.37 28.67 -8.26
CA GLU A 110 13.63 27.93 -8.44
C GLU A 110 13.41 26.44 -8.21
N LEU A 111 12.70 26.08 -7.14
CA LEU A 111 12.32 24.69 -6.85
C LEU A 111 11.43 24.11 -7.96
N ALA A 112 10.54 24.89 -8.56
CA ALA A 112 9.71 24.44 -9.67
C ALA A 112 10.54 24.08 -10.91
N THR A 113 11.57 24.87 -11.21
CA THR A 113 12.50 24.62 -12.31
C THR A 113 13.33 23.36 -12.07
N GLU A 114 13.90 23.25 -10.87
CA GLU A 114 14.74 22.11 -10.46
C GLU A 114 13.98 20.79 -10.50
N PHE A 115 12.77 20.76 -9.93
CA PHE A 115 11.94 19.55 -9.89
C PHE A 115 11.05 19.36 -11.12
N LYS A 116 11.17 20.22 -12.14
CA LYS A 116 10.38 20.19 -13.39
C LYS A 116 8.86 20.11 -13.14
N VAL A 117 8.37 20.89 -12.17
CA VAL A 117 6.95 21.00 -11.82
C VAL A 117 6.44 22.42 -12.05
N SER A 118 5.12 22.60 -12.12
CA SER A 118 4.57 23.95 -12.27
C SER A 118 4.78 24.77 -11.00
N ARG A 119 5.04 26.07 -11.16
CA ARG A 119 5.16 27.03 -10.04
C ARG A 119 3.94 27.00 -9.11
N ALA A 120 2.74 26.86 -9.68
CA ALA A 120 1.50 26.72 -8.92
C ALA A 120 1.48 25.44 -8.07
N ASN A 121 1.93 24.31 -8.62
CA ASN A 121 2.03 23.06 -7.86
C ASN A 121 3.06 23.18 -6.73
N MET A 122 4.21 23.81 -7.00
CA MET A 122 5.23 24.06 -5.98
C MET A 122 4.70 24.95 -4.86
N TYR A 123 3.98 26.03 -5.19
CA TYR A 123 3.31 26.88 -4.23
C TYR A 123 2.35 26.10 -3.32
N HIS A 124 1.54 25.20 -3.88
CA HIS A 124 0.62 24.37 -3.09
C HIS A 124 1.34 23.40 -2.15
N ILE A 125 2.49 22.86 -2.58
CA ILE A 125 3.31 21.95 -1.77
C ILE A 125 3.95 22.68 -0.59
N VAL A 126 4.57 23.83 -0.85
CA VAL A 126 5.25 24.67 0.16
C VAL A 126 4.25 25.20 1.18
N ASN A 127 3.06 25.63 0.74
CA ASN A 127 2.00 26.14 1.63
C ASN A 127 1.11 25.04 2.25
N TYR A 128 1.52 23.77 2.19
CA TYR A 128 0.78 22.63 2.74
C TYR A 128 -0.69 22.50 2.27
N ARG A 129 -1.02 23.11 1.11
CA ARG A 129 -2.36 22.99 0.50
C ARG A 129 -2.56 21.61 -0.11
N THR A 130 -1.48 20.96 -0.51
CA THR A 130 -1.43 19.56 -0.97
C THR A 130 -0.42 18.76 -0.13
N TRP A 131 -0.46 17.43 -0.23
CA TRP A 131 0.47 16.51 0.46
C TRP A 131 0.48 16.59 2.01
N ARG A 132 -0.63 16.99 2.65
CA ARG A 132 -0.74 17.11 4.13
C ARG A 132 -0.41 15.83 4.89
N ILE A 133 -0.77 14.66 4.35
CA ILE A 133 -0.52 13.36 4.99
C ILE A 133 0.99 13.04 5.05
N ALA A 134 1.80 13.59 4.15
CA ALA A 134 3.22 13.29 4.08
C ALA A 134 4.04 13.80 5.28
N ASP A 135 3.51 14.76 6.06
CA ASP A 135 4.18 15.34 7.23
C ASP A 135 3.65 14.81 8.57
N VAL A 136 2.43 14.24 8.59
CA VAL A 136 1.87 13.64 9.82
C VAL A 136 2.69 12.42 10.26
N GLU A 137 3.40 11.78 9.31
CA GLU A 137 4.32 10.67 9.59
C GLU A 137 5.64 11.12 10.24
N SER A 138 6.09 12.38 10.12
CA SER A 138 7.31 12.85 10.81
C SER A 138 7.06 13.23 12.28
N MET A 139 5.85 13.70 12.61
CA MET A 139 5.50 14.05 14.00
C MET A 139 5.39 12.84 14.95
N LYS A 140 5.42 11.60 14.44
CA LYS A 140 5.30 10.37 15.25
C LYS A 140 6.63 9.64 15.46
N ASN A 141 7.72 10.08 14.82
CA ASN A 141 9.01 9.39 14.87
C ASN A 141 10.11 10.18 15.60
N ASP A 142 9.80 11.37 16.13
CA ASP A 142 10.73 12.18 16.93
C ASP A 142 10.47 12.05 18.45
N ASP A 143 9.52 11.20 18.87
CA ASP A 143 9.17 10.91 20.28
C ASP A 143 9.64 9.51 20.74
N GLN A 144 10.69 8.94 20.12
CA GLN A 144 11.24 7.64 20.53
C GLN A 144 12.77 7.65 20.67
#